data_AF-A0A7X4RUE9-F1
#
_entry.id   AF-A0A7X4RUE9-F1
#
_cell.length_a   1.000
_cell.length_b   1.000
_cell.length_c   1.000
_cell.angle_alpha   90.00
_cell.angle_beta   90.00
_cell.angle_gamma   90.00
#
_symmetry.space_group_name_H-M   'P 1'
#
loop_
_entity.id
_entity.type
_entity.pdbx_description
1 polymer ?
#
loop_
_entity_poly.entity_id
_entity_poly.type
_entity_poly.pdbx_seq_one_letter_code
_entity_poly.pdbx_strand_id
1 'polypeptide(L)'
;MKKEMPMTELFNTRESGVKEFMYRRYTVPYLNGNTNLPQGIMGAAFKLTRSEEMELADKELLLEKLQLFQDSLPTPDIFDSDRNKKAICWFKPTAHLFIDAVEEVKLITEKYISPIQLHESENIGEIVYEDEYQVMAIP
;
A
#
# COMPACT_ATOMS: atom_id res chain seq x y z
N MET A 1 -41.96 27.78 14.99
CA MET A 1 -41.85 26.56 14.16
C MET A 1 -40.61 26.68 13.28
N LYS A 2 -39.52 26.01 13.65
CA LYS A 2 -38.35 25.86 12.77
C LYS A 2 -38.69 24.71 11.83
N LYS A 3 -38.74 24.96 10.52
CA LYS A 3 -38.75 23.90 9.52
C LYS A 3 -37.37 23.26 9.55
N GLU A 4 -37.29 21.98 9.91
CA GLU A 4 -36.10 21.17 9.67
C GLU A 4 -35.91 21.03 8.15
N MET A 5 -34.71 21.33 7.68
CA MET A 5 -34.30 21.06 6.30
C MET A 5 -33.84 19.59 6.20
N PRO A 6 -34.18 18.88 5.12
CA PRO A 6 -33.82 17.47 4.96
C PRO A 6 -32.30 17.30 4.77
N MET A 7 -31.76 16.26 5.41
CA MET A 7 -30.34 15.86 5.50
C MET A 7 -29.66 15.49 4.16
N THR A 8 -30.26 15.78 3.01
CA THR A 8 -29.78 15.31 1.69
C THR A 8 -29.03 16.36 0.86
N GLU A 9 -28.82 17.58 1.36
CA GLU A 9 -28.17 18.66 0.60
C GLU A 9 -26.91 19.25 1.27
N LEU A 10 -26.13 18.46 2.01
CA LEU A 10 -24.85 18.91 2.57
C LEU A 10 -23.61 18.47 1.78
N PHE A 11 -23.78 17.80 0.63
CA PHE A 11 -22.67 17.42 -0.24
C PHE A 11 -22.59 18.30 -1.48
N ASN A 12 -22.25 19.58 -1.31
CA ASN A 12 -21.44 20.24 -2.33
C ASN A 12 -20.87 21.57 -1.83
N THR A 13 -19.56 21.57 -1.56
CA THR A 13 -18.54 22.51 -2.09
C THR A 13 -17.38 22.65 -1.11
N ARG A 14 -16.29 21.93 -1.39
CA ARG A 14 -14.93 22.43 -1.13
C ARG A 14 -14.04 22.06 -2.31
N GLU A 15 -13.75 23.05 -3.15
CA GLU A 15 -12.66 23.00 -4.12
C GLU A 15 -11.33 23.01 -3.35
N SER A 16 -10.84 21.80 -3.06
CA SER A 16 -9.45 21.42 -2.86
C SER A 16 -9.44 19.90 -2.99
N GLY A 17 -9.49 19.42 -4.24
CA GLY A 17 -9.75 18.03 -4.60
C GLY A 17 -8.65 17.07 -4.19
N VAL A 18 -8.59 16.75 -2.90
CA VAL A 18 -7.79 15.62 -2.41
C VAL A 18 -8.66 14.36 -2.46
N LYS A 19 -8.06 13.36 -3.12
CA LYS A 19 -8.45 11.96 -3.29
C LYS A 19 -8.68 11.22 -1.96
N GLU A 20 -9.63 11.64 -1.13
CA GLU A 20 -9.86 11.05 0.20
C GLU A 20 -10.34 9.59 0.18
N PHE A 21 -10.69 9.04 -0.99
CA PHE A 21 -11.19 7.66 -1.13
C PHE A 21 -10.30 6.73 -1.98
N MET A 22 -9.14 7.20 -2.45
CA MET A 22 -8.28 6.38 -3.32
C MET A 22 -7.30 5.52 -2.50
N TYR A 23 -7.42 4.21 -2.67
CA TYR A 23 -6.43 3.26 -2.19
C TYR A 23 -5.14 3.39 -3.02
N ARG A 24 -3.99 3.22 -2.36
CA ARG A 24 -2.68 3.33 -3.00
C ARG A 24 -1.89 2.04 -2.93
N ARG A 25 -1.21 1.69 -4.01
CA ARG A 25 -0.29 0.55 -4.06
C ARG A 25 0.93 0.90 -4.89
N TYR A 26 2.10 0.52 -4.39
CA TYR A 26 3.36 0.72 -5.09
C TYR A 26 3.89 -0.63 -5.55
N THR A 27 4.35 -0.71 -6.80
CA THR A 27 4.81 -1.98 -7.39
C THR A 27 6.11 -1.86 -8.15
N VAL A 28 6.86 -2.95 -8.17
CA VAL A 28 8.03 -3.17 -9.03
C VAL A 28 7.63 -3.92 -10.31
N PRO A 29 8.44 -3.90 -11.38
CA PRO A 29 7.99 -4.37 -12.71
C PRO A 29 7.95 -5.90 -12.87
N TYR A 30 8.42 -6.67 -11.89
CA TYR A 30 8.34 -8.13 -11.92
C TYR A 30 7.09 -8.66 -11.20
N LEU A 31 6.67 -9.87 -11.59
CA LEU A 31 5.44 -10.48 -11.10
C LEU A 31 5.64 -11.16 -9.75
N ASN A 32 4.61 -11.08 -8.91
CA ASN A 32 4.48 -11.89 -7.71
C ASN A 32 4.06 -13.32 -8.12
N GLY A 33 4.77 -14.33 -7.62
CA GLY A 33 4.55 -15.73 -8.01
C GLY A 33 3.19 -16.32 -7.58
N ASN A 34 2.54 -15.76 -6.55
CA ASN A 34 1.24 -16.24 -6.08
C ASN A 34 0.08 -15.59 -6.85
N THR A 35 0.18 -14.30 -7.13
CA THR A 35 -0.92 -13.52 -7.73
C THR A 35 -0.79 -13.35 -9.24
N ASN A 36 0.41 -13.53 -9.80
CA ASN A 36 0.78 -13.19 -11.18
C ASN A 36 0.55 -11.70 -11.53
N LEU A 37 0.46 -10.84 -10.51
CA LEU A 37 0.35 -9.38 -10.63
C LEU A 37 1.69 -8.72 -10.28
N PRO A 38 1.91 -7.44 -10.65
CA PRO A 38 3.10 -6.71 -10.23
C PRO A 38 3.33 -6.79 -8.71
N GLN A 39 4.56 -7.15 -8.34
CA GLN A 39 4.97 -7.33 -6.95
C GLN A 39 4.88 -6.00 -6.20
N GLY A 40 4.27 -6.03 -5.00
CA GLY A 40 4.22 -4.85 -4.13
C GLY A 40 5.60 -4.48 -3.59
N ILE A 41 5.87 -3.18 -3.47
CA ILE A 41 7.18 -2.64 -3.10
C ILE A 41 7.72 -3.20 -1.79
N MET A 42 6.88 -3.40 -0.77
CA MET A 42 7.34 -3.86 0.55
C MET A 42 8.00 -5.24 0.47
N GLY A 43 7.35 -6.17 -0.23
CA GLY A 43 7.92 -7.50 -0.47
C GLY A 43 9.13 -7.47 -1.41
N ALA A 44 9.20 -6.51 -2.32
CA ALA A 44 10.36 -6.34 -3.20
C ALA A 44 11.57 -5.79 -2.45
N ALA A 45 11.39 -4.74 -1.64
CA ALA A 45 12.40 -4.13 -0.80
C ALA A 45 12.97 -5.17 0.20
N PHE A 46 12.12 -5.97 0.84
CA PHE A 46 12.57 -7.03 1.76
C PHE A 46 13.35 -8.16 1.07
N LYS A 47 13.05 -8.46 -0.20
CA LYS A 47 13.88 -9.37 -1.01
C LYS A 47 15.20 -8.73 -1.37
N LEU A 48 15.18 -7.45 -1.73
CA LEU A 48 16.35 -6.68 -2.12
C LEU A 48 17.37 -6.60 -0.98
N THR A 49 16.96 -6.45 0.28
CA THR A 49 17.88 -6.49 1.44
C THR A 49 18.62 -7.83 1.62
N ARG A 50 18.15 -8.91 0.98
CA ARG A 50 18.83 -10.21 0.96
C ARG A 50 19.72 -10.41 -0.27
N SER A 51 19.70 -9.48 -1.22
CA SER A 51 20.57 -9.51 -2.39
C SER A 51 22.01 -9.16 -2.02
N GLU A 52 22.96 -9.71 -2.78
CA GLU A 52 24.37 -9.32 -2.73
C GLU A 52 24.65 -8.07 -3.59
N GLU A 53 23.68 -7.62 -4.38
CA GLU A 53 23.82 -6.49 -5.31
C GLU A 53 23.63 -5.12 -4.64
N MET A 54 23.19 -5.07 -3.39
CA MET A 54 23.01 -3.82 -2.65
C MET A 54 24.31 -3.35 -1.99
N GLU A 55 24.57 -2.04 -2.05
CA GLU A 55 25.57 -1.41 -1.19
C GLU A 55 25.16 -1.53 0.29
N LEU A 56 26.14 -1.73 1.18
CA LEU A 56 25.89 -1.94 2.62
C LEU A 56 25.11 -0.78 3.24
N ALA A 57 25.49 0.47 2.93
CA ALA A 57 24.84 1.66 3.47
C ALA A 57 23.35 1.76 3.05
N ASP A 58 23.05 1.47 1.78
CA ASP A 58 21.68 1.45 1.28
C ASP A 58 20.87 0.30 1.90
N LYS A 59 21.49 -0.85 2.13
CA LYS A 59 20.85 -1.99 2.80
C LYS A 59 20.50 -1.69 4.25
N GLU A 60 21.40 -1.09 5.01
CA GLU A 60 21.17 -0.67 6.39
C GLU A 60 20.03 0.35 6.47
N LEU A 61 20.08 1.37 5.61
CA LEU A 61 19.03 2.38 5.53
C LEU A 61 17.68 1.77 5.14
N LEU A 62 17.64 0.86 4.16
CA LEU A 62 16.41 0.19 3.75
C LEU A 62 15.82 -0.66 4.88
N LEU A 63 16.66 -1.38 5.63
CA LEU A 63 16.21 -2.16 6.79
C LEU A 63 15.61 -1.26 7.89
N GLU A 64 16.25 -0.12 8.18
CA GLU A 64 15.72 0.87 9.13
C GLU A 64 14.32 1.34 8.72
N LYS A 65 14.12 1.68 7.44
CA LYS A 65 12.81 2.14 6.93
C LYS A 65 11.76 1.03 6.96
N LEU A 66 12.15 -0.22 6.66
CA LEU A 66 11.25 -1.37 6.73
C LEU A 66 10.84 -1.73 8.16
N GLN A 67 11.59 -1.31 9.19
CA GLN A 67 11.29 -1.64 10.58
C GLN A 67 9.97 -1.01 11.05
N LEU A 68 9.67 0.23 10.64
CA LEU A 68 8.42 0.91 10.97
C LEU A 68 7.19 0.06 10.61
N PHE A 69 7.20 -0.55 9.42
CA PHE A 69 6.11 -1.39 8.94
C PHE A 69 6.00 -2.69 9.72
N GLN A 70 7.13 -3.32 10.05
CA GLN A 70 7.16 -4.56 10.83
C GLN A 70 6.62 -4.36 12.24
N ASP A 71 6.91 -3.22 12.85
CA ASP A 71 6.50 -2.92 14.22
C ASP A 71 5.04 -2.46 14.32
N SER A 72 4.50 -1.85 13.25
CA SER A 72 3.24 -1.11 13.33
C SER A 72 2.10 -1.73 12.51
N LEU A 73 2.39 -2.47 11.45
CA LEU A 73 1.33 -3.09 10.64
C LEU A 73 0.96 -4.46 11.21
N PRO A 74 -0.34 -4.73 11.47
CA PRO A 74 -0.79 -6.06 11.83
C PRO A 74 -0.43 -7.07 10.73
N THR A 75 -0.03 -8.27 11.13
CA THR A 75 0.17 -9.40 10.20
C THR A 75 -1.17 -10.10 9.98
N PRO A 76 -1.70 -10.12 8.74
CA PRO A 76 -2.98 -10.75 8.50
C PRO A 76 -2.87 -12.27 8.49
N ASP A 77 -3.77 -12.95 9.17
CA ASP A 77 -3.90 -14.42 9.22
C ASP A 77 -4.69 -14.99 8.02
N ILE A 78 -5.20 -14.13 7.14
CA ILE A 78 -6.07 -14.53 6.05
C ILE A 78 -5.42 -15.42 4.97
N PHE A 79 -4.09 -15.45 4.89
CA PHE A 79 -3.35 -16.16 3.83
C PHE A 79 -3.27 -17.68 4.03
N ASP A 80 -3.73 -18.20 5.16
CA ASP A 80 -3.85 -19.65 5.39
C ASP A 80 -4.92 -20.28 4.48
N SER A 81 -5.84 -19.47 3.96
CA SER A 81 -6.84 -19.90 2.97
C SER A 81 -6.30 -19.81 1.54
N ASP A 82 -6.39 -20.90 0.78
CA ASP A 82 -6.02 -20.94 -0.65
C ASP A 82 -6.70 -19.86 -1.48
N ARG A 83 -7.95 -19.51 -1.13
CA ARG A 83 -8.71 -18.44 -1.77
C ARG A 83 -7.99 -17.09 -1.70
N ASN A 84 -7.39 -16.81 -0.55
CA ASN A 84 -6.83 -15.50 -0.23
C ASN A 84 -5.38 -15.34 -0.70
N LYS A 85 -4.75 -16.39 -1.24
CA LYS A 85 -3.39 -16.33 -1.84
C LYS A 85 -3.29 -15.35 -3.01
N LYS A 86 -4.43 -14.99 -3.61
CA LYS A 86 -4.52 -14.00 -4.70
C LYS A 86 -4.69 -12.56 -4.21
N ALA A 87 -4.92 -12.36 -2.91
CA ALA A 87 -5.15 -11.03 -2.36
C ALA A 87 -3.90 -10.16 -2.48
N ILE A 88 -4.10 -8.89 -2.82
CA ILE A 88 -3.06 -7.88 -2.88
C ILE A 88 -3.34 -6.75 -1.90
N CYS A 89 -2.28 -6.29 -1.23
CA CYS A 89 -2.34 -5.20 -0.26
C CYS A 89 -2.43 -3.83 -0.95
N TRP A 90 -3.25 -2.96 -0.38
CA TRP A 90 -3.36 -1.54 -0.68
C TRP A 90 -3.35 -0.72 0.61
N PHE A 91 -2.72 0.45 0.60
CA PHE A 91 -2.83 1.44 1.66
C PHE A 91 -4.15 2.19 1.56
N LYS A 92 -4.78 2.41 2.71
CA LYS A 92 -5.92 3.32 2.83
C LYS A 92 -5.48 4.77 2.59
N PRO A 93 -6.36 5.64 2.09
CA PRO A 93 -6.06 7.06 1.91
C PRO A 93 -5.67 7.77 3.22
N THR A 94 -6.17 7.27 4.36
CA THR A 94 -5.88 7.76 5.71
C THR A 94 -4.54 7.30 6.28
N ALA A 95 -3.85 6.36 5.63
CA ALA A 95 -2.59 5.78 6.10
C ALA A 95 -1.39 6.69 5.81
N HIS A 96 -1.52 8.00 6.07
CA HIS A 96 -0.55 9.02 5.69
C HIS A 96 0.88 8.69 6.15
N LEU A 97 1.04 8.26 7.40
CA LEU A 97 2.34 7.86 7.96
C LEU A 97 3.02 6.77 7.13
N PHE A 98 2.28 5.73 6.72
CA PHE A 98 2.83 4.61 5.95
C PHE A 98 3.02 4.96 4.48
N ILE A 99 2.21 5.86 3.94
CA ILE A 99 2.36 6.37 2.58
C ILE A 99 3.62 7.23 2.47
N ASP A 100 3.88 8.11 3.45
CA ASP A 100 5.11 8.90 3.47
C ASP A 100 6.33 7.98 3.65
N ALA A 101 6.25 7.00 4.55
CA ALA A 101 7.31 6.03 4.76
C ALA A 101 7.60 5.16 3.52
N VAL A 102 6.58 4.79 2.73
CA VAL A 102 6.80 3.98 1.52
C VAL A 102 7.44 4.78 0.40
N GLU A 103 7.26 6.11 0.35
CA GLU A 103 8.03 6.98 -0.56
C GLU A 103 9.52 6.97 -0.20
N GLU A 104 9.89 6.95 1.09
CA GLU A 104 11.29 6.79 1.50
C GLU A 104 11.86 5.43 1.07
N VAL A 105 11.08 4.35 1.24
CA VAL A 105 11.44 3.00 0.76
C VAL A 105 11.61 3.00 -0.76
N LYS A 106 10.74 3.70 -1.49
CA LYS A 106 10.78 3.85 -2.95
C LYS A 106 12.06 4.51 -3.42
N LEU A 107 12.49 5.61 -2.80
CA LEU A 107 13.72 6.30 -3.19
C LEU A 107 14.96 5.40 -3.13
N ILE A 108 15.06 4.53 -2.13
CA ILE A 108 16.18 3.60 -1.99
C ILE A 108 16.02 2.43 -2.99
N THR A 109 14.81 1.88 -3.09
CA THR A 109 14.54 0.71 -3.95
C THR A 109 14.71 1.05 -5.44
N GLU A 110 14.35 2.27 -5.88
CA GLU A 110 14.47 2.73 -7.28
C GLU A 110 15.91 2.75 -7.81
N LYS A 111 16.92 2.84 -6.93
CA LYS A 111 18.33 2.74 -7.33
C LYS A 111 18.69 1.37 -7.93
N TYR A 112 17.98 0.33 -7.50
CA TYR A 112 18.25 -1.07 -7.85
C TYR A 112 17.15 -1.69 -8.72
N ILE A 113 15.90 -1.24 -8.55
CA ILE A 113 14.74 -1.77 -9.24
C ILE A 113 13.90 -0.61 -9.77
N SER A 114 13.89 -0.43 -11.08
CA SER A 114 13.18 0.67 -11.74
C SER A 114 12.41 0.17 -12.97
N PRO A 115 11.24 0.74 -13.29
CA PRO A 115 10.53 1.80 -12.55
C PRO A 115 9.67 1.25 -11.41
N ILE A 116 9.51 2.03 -10.33
CA ILE A 116 8.44 1.80 -9.35
C ILE A 116 7.19 2.56 -9.79
N GLN A 117 6.06 1.86 -9.80
CA GLN A 117 4.76 2.40 -10.22
C GLN A 117 3.85 2.62 -9.02
N LEU A 118 3.22 3.79 -8.94
CA LEU A 118 2.11 4.07 -8.05
C LEU A 118 0.79 3.77 -8.78
N HIS A 119 -0.04 2.96 -8.15
CA HIS A 119 -1.42 2.67 -8.53
C HIS A 119 -2.36 3.33 -7.54
N GLU A 120 -3.38 3.99 -8.07
CA GLU A 120 -4.45 4.59 -7.28
C GLU A 120 -5.78 4.06 -7.81
N SER A 121 -6.66 3.57 -6.92
CA SER A 121 -7.98 3.08 -7.31
C SER A 121 -9.00 3.24 -6.18
N GLU A 122 -10.25 3.53 -6.56
CA GLU A 122 -11.41 3.45 -5.67
C GLU A 122 -12.02 2.03 -5.67
N ASN A 123 -11.77 1.25 -6.74
CA ASN A 123 -12.25 -0.12 -6.89
C ASN A 123 -11.06 -1.08 -6.95
N ILE A 124 -10.85 -1.81 -5.87
CA ILE A 124 -9.71 -2.71 -5.67
C ILE A 124 -10.11 -4.20 -5.69
N GLY A 125 -11.36 -4.49 -6.02
CA GLY A 125 -11.93 -5.84 -6.01
C GLY A 125 -12.59 -6.21 -4.67
N GLU A 126 -12.64 -7.51 -4.37
CA GLU A 126 -13.26 -8.03 -3.15
C GLU A 126 -12.31 -7.90 -1.95
N ILE A 127 -12.67 -7.06 -0.98
CA ILE A 127 -11.92 -6.91 0.28
C ILE A 127 -12.07 -8.19 1.12
N VAL A 128 -10.95 -8.84 1.42
CA VAL A 128 -10.88 -10.05 2.26
C VAL A 128 -10.21 -9.81 3.61
N TYR A 129 -9.60 -8.64 3.80
CA TYR A 129 -9.04 -8.18 5.08
C TYR A 129 -8.94 -6.66 5.09
N GLU A 130 -9.15 -6.06 6.26
CA GLU A 130 -9.08 -4.62 6.49
C GLU A 130 -8.62 -4.32 7.92
N ASP A 131 -7.65 -3.42 8.08
CA ASP A 131 -7.26 -2.83 9.36
C ASP A 131 -7.24 -1.29 9.27
N GLU A 132 -6.66 -0.59 10.25
CA GLU A 132 -6.64 0.88 10.28
C GLU A 132 -5.90 1.50 9.08
N TYR A 133 -4.92 0.79 8.50
CA TYR A 133 -3.96 1.36 7.55
C TYR A 133 -4.01 0.72 6.16
N GLN A 134 -4.42 -0.54 6.07
CA GLN A 134 -4.38 -1.31 4.82
C GLN A 134 -5.64 -2.15 4.61
N VAL A 135 -5.83 -2.49 3.35
CA VAL A 135 -6.83 -3.46 2.90
C VAL A 135 -6.15 -4.49 2.02
N MET A 136 -6.61 -5.73 2.08
CA MET A 136 -6.21 -6.77 1.14
C MET A 136 -7.44 -7.17 0.33
N ALA A 137 -7.29 -7.10 -0.99
CA ALA A 137 -8.39 -7.36 -1.89
C ALA A 137 -7.97 -8.35 -2.98
N ILE A 138 -8.92 -9.20 -3.39
CA ILE A 138 -8.80 -10.06 -4.56
C ILE A 138 -9.31 -9.24 -5.76
N PRO A 139 -8.47 -8.92 -6.75
CA PRO A 139 -8.87 -8.13 -7.92
C PRO A 139 -9.92 -8.79 -8.80
#